data_AF-A0A7K4GMX4-F1
#
_entry.id   AF-A0A7K4GMX4-F1
#
_cell.length_a   1.000
_cell.length_b   1.000
_cell.length_c   1.000
_cell.angle_alpha   90.00
_cell.angle_beta   90.00
_cell.angle_gamma   90.00
#
_symmetry.space_group_name_H-M   'P 1'
#
loop_
_entity.id
_entity.type
_entity.pdbx_description
1 polymer ?
#
loop_
_entity_poly.entity_id
_entity_poly.type
_entity_poly.pdbx_seq_one_letter_code
_entity_poly.pdbx_strand_id
1 'polypeptide(L)'
;MAQSVKFKQLHQLISALEKFQVRKNSMFSLDKLAAFLELSEMELNEVLELVFRFQNLFSSVFEDFYLFKKWKNNKTYLVLKLKSEVKNFLTNEPKEIEINQEQVRVLNDIVYYVQHVKIGKGFDIKQKNTEFSRKIKDLRRYHPYFFEYRGNGLIYPSKLAIEAGKLISFYNKSKKLITKLEVEEYLIQITKGC
;
A
#
# COMPACT_ATOMS: atom_id res chain seq x y z
N MET A 1 4.70 -17.75 -17.94
CA MET A 1 3.52 -18.34 -17.23
C MET A 1 2.30 -18.02 -18.07
N ALA A 2 1.52 -19.02 -18.48
CA ALA A 2 0.33 -18.77 -19.31
C ALA A 2 -0.69 -17.96 -18.50
N GLN A 3 -1.09 -16.80 -19.01
CA GLN A 3 -2.13 -15.99 -18.40
C GLN A 3 -3.46 -16.74 -18.54
N SER A 4 -4.20 -16.91 -17.45
CA SER A 4 -5.47 -17.61 -17.48
C SER A 4 -6.41 -16.95 -18.50
N VAL A 5 -7.12 -17.76 -19.28
CA VAL A 5 -8.05 -17.31 -20.34
C VAL A 5 -9.03 -16.26 -19.81
N LYS A 6 -9.48 -16.41 -18.55
CA LYS A 6 -10.37 -15.46 -17.87
C LYS A 6 -9.75 -14.08 -17.67
N PHE A 7 -8.46 -14.02 -17.31
CA PHE A 7 -7.75 -12.75 -17.16
C PHE A 7 -7.53 -12.06 -18.50
N LYS A 8 -7.25 -12.83 -19.56
CA LYS A 8 -7.12 -12.30 -20.92
C LYS A 8 -8.43 -11.64 -21.38
N GLN A 9 -9.56 -12.30 -21.17
CA GLN A 9 -10.89 -11.76 -21.52
C GLN A 9 -11.21 -10.46 -20.76
N LEU A 10 -10.92 -10.41 -19.45
CA LEU A 10 -11.11 -9.19 -18.66
C LEU A 10 -10.25 -8.04 -19.18
N HIS A 11 -8.98 -8.27 -19.50
CA HIS A 11 -8.12 -7.25 -20.08
C HIS A 11 -8.63 -6.77 -21.44
N GLN A 12 -9.08 -7.68 -22.31
CA GLN A 12 -9.65 -7.33 -23.61
C GLN A 12 -10.92 -6.48 -23.48
N LEU A 13 -11.78 -6.78 -22.50
CA LEU A 13 -12.96 -5.98 -22.19
C LEU A 13 -12.56 -4.56 -21.77
N ILE A 14 -11.60 -4.42 -20.86
CA ILE A 14 -11.10 -3.10 -20.44
C ILE A 14 -10.50 -2.34 -21.62
N SER A 15 -9.65 -2.96 -22.45
CA SER A 15 -9.10 -2.33 -23.65
C SER A 15 -10.18 -1.89 -24.64
N ALA A 16 -11.30 -2.61 -24.72
CA ALA A 16 -12.42 -2.21 -25.56
C ALA A 16 -13.13 -0.96 -25.00
N LEU A 17 -13.33 -0.89 -23.68
CA LEU A 17 -13.92 0.26 -22.99
C LEU A 17 -13.02 1.51 -23.03
N GLU A 18 -11.70 1.34 -22.98
CA GLU A 18 -10.74 2.44 -23.11
C GLU A 18 -10.86 3.18 -24.45
N LYS A 19 -11.32 2.52 -25.52
CA LYS A 19 -11.55 3.15 -26.84
C LYS A 19 -12.58 4.27 -26.79
N PHE A 20 -13.47 4.30 -25.79
CA PHE A 20 -14.43 5.37 -25.58
C PHE A 20 -13.81 6.63 -24.97
N GLN A 21 -12.62 6.56 -24.36
CA GLN A 21 -11.93 7.75 -23.83
C GLN A 21 -11.44 8.68 -24.94
N VAL A 22 -11.14 8.14 -26.12
CA VAL A 22 -10.46 8.86 -27.21
C VAL A 22 -11.43 9.32 -28.32
N ARG A 23 -12.66 8.79 -28.36
CA ARG A 23 -13.62 9.05 -29.45
C ARG A 23 -14.70 10.06 -29.06
N LYS A 24 -14.82 11.13 -29.84
CA LYS A 24 -15.97 12.06 -29.83
C LYS A 24 -17.25 11.46 -30.45
N ASN A 25 -17.15 10.34 -31.18
CA ASN A 25 -18.31 9.63 -31.74
C ASN A 25 -18.82 8.59 -30.74
N SER A 26 -20.06 8.80 -30.29
CA SER A 26 -20.76 8.15 -29.19
C SER A 26 -21.26 6.72 -29.45
N MET A 27 -20.88 6.10 -30.57
CA MET A 27 -21.43 4.80 -30.98
C MET A 27 -20.33 3.78 -31.26
N PHE A 28 -20.49 2.60 -30.66
CA PHE A 28 -19.63 1.43 -30.83
C PHE A 28 -20.52 0.25 -31.22
N SER A 29 -20.12 -0.53 -32.24
CA SER A 29 -20.89 -1.69 -32.68
C SER A 29 -20.70 -2.84 -31.71
N LEU A 30 -21.81 -3.36 -31.20
CA LEU A 30 -21.84 -4.54 -30.33
C LEU A 30 -21.39 -5.80 -31.08
N ASP A 31 -21.69 -5.93 -32.36
CA ASP A 31 -21.22 -7.05 -33.20
C ASP A 31 -19.69 -7.08 -33.27
N LYS A 32 -19.06 -5.91 -33.41
CA LYS A 32 -17.59 -5.79 -33.40
C LYS A 32 -17.00 -6.11 -32.03
N LEU A 33 -17.72 -5.81 -30.94
CA LEU A 33 -17.31 -6.16 -29.59
C LEU A 33 -17.39 -7.68 -29.36
N ALA A 34 -18.50 -8.29 -29.75
CA ALA A 34 -18.73 -9.73 -29.65
C ALA A 34 -17.67 -10.50 -30.45
N ALA A 35 -17.43 -10.11 -31.70
CA ALA A 35 -16.40 -10.71 -32.54
C ALA A 35 -14.98 -10.54 -31.96
N PHE A 36 -14.67 -9.37 -31.38
CA PHE A 36 -13.36 -9.11 -30.79
C PHE A 36 -13.11 -9.88 -29.49
N LEU A 37 -14.16 -10.12 -28.70
CA LEU A 37 -14.12 -10.88 -27.45
C LEU A 37 -14.40 -12.37 -27.65
N GLU A 38 -14.69 -12.80 -28.88
CA GLU A 38 -15.10 -14.17 -29.25
C GLU A 38 -16.31 -14.66 -28.42
N LEU A 39 -17.31 -13.78 -28.23
CA LEU A 39 -18.50 -14.06 -27.44
C LEU A 39 -19.71 -14.40 -28.30
N SER A 40 -20.56 -15.29 -27.81
CA SER A 40 -21.94 -15.45 -28.29
C SER A 40 -22.81 -14.25 -27.90
N GLU A 41 -23.98 -14.12 -28.53
CA GLU A 41 -24.94 -13.05 -28.22
C GLU A 41 -25.39 -13.08 -26.74
N MET A 42 -25.59 -14.27 -26.18
CA MET A 42 -25.96 -14.45 -24.78
C MET A 42 -24.84 -13.98 -23.84
N GLU A 43 -23.61 -14.42 -24.08
CA GLU A 43 -22.44 -14.01 -23.27
C GLU A 43 -22.17 -12.50 -23.38
N LEU A 44 -22.38 -11.92 -24.58
CA LEU A 44 -22.27 -10.47 -24.77
C LEU A 44 -23.25 -9.71 -23.88
N ASN A 45 -24.51 -10.16 -23.81
CA ASN A 45 -25.52 -9.53 -22.97
C ASN A 45 -25.18 -9.62 -21.48
N GLU A 46 -24.68 -10.77 -21.00
CA GLU A 46 -24.20 -10.92 -19.62
C GLU A 46 -23.02 -10.00 -19.30
N VAL A 47 -22.07 -9.88 -20.25
CA VAL A 47 -20.93 -8.96 -20.12
C VAL A 47 -21.39 -7.50 -20.07
N LEU A 48 -22.35 -7.11 -20.91
CA LEU A 48 -22.92 -5.76 -20.90
C LEU A 48 -23.64 -5.46 -19.60
N GLU A 49 -24.41 -6.41 -19.07
CA GLU A 49 -25.07 -6.26 -17.77
C GLU A 49 -24.04 -6.02 -16.65
N LEU A 50 -22.94 -6.78 -16.65
CA LEU A 50 -21.83 -6.55 -15.70
C LEU A 50 -21.22 -5.16 -15.87
N VAL A 51 -20.96 -4.72 -17.10
CA VAL A 51 -20.43 -3.37 -17.38
C VAL A 51 -21.35 -2.28 -16.84
N PHE A 52 -22.66 -2.37 -17.08
CA PHE A 52 -23.62 -1.38 -16.57
C PHE A 52 -23.74 -1.41 -15.05
N ARG A 53 -23.69 -2.60 -14.43
CA ARG A 53 -23.63 -2.72 -12.96
C ARG A 53 -22.37 -2.08 -12.39
N PHE A 54 -21.21 -2.27 -13.02
CA PHE A 54 -19.98 -1.58 -12.63
C PHE A 54 -20.12 -0.07 -12.78
N GLN A 55 -20.65 0.42 -13.90
CA GLN A 55 -20.88 1.85 -14.12
C GLN A 55 -21.73 2.45 -13.00
N ASN A 56 -22.84 1.79 -12.64
CA ASN A 56 -23.71 2.22 -11.54
C ASN A 56 -22.99 2.20 -10.19
N LEU A 57 -22.13 1.21 -9.93
CA LEU A 57 -21.34 1.12 -8.71
C LEU A 57 -20.33 2.28 -8.61
N PHE A 58 -19.68 2.63 -9.73
CA PHE A 58 -18.74 3.75 -9.77
C PHE A 58 -19.42 5.12 -9.65
N SER A 59 -20.61 5.28 -10.23
CA SER A 59 -21.37 6.52 -10.15
C SER A 59 -22.12 6.72 -8.83
N SER A 60 -22.15 5.71 -7.95
CA SER A 60 -22.82 5.80 -6.64
C SER A 60 -21.83 5.57 -5.50
N VAL A 61 -21.43 4.32 -5.29
CA VAL A 61 -20.57 3.91 -4.16
C VAL A 61 -19.17 4.52 -4.23
N PHE A 62 -18.60 4.66 -5.44
CA PHE A 62 -17.26 5.24 -5.61
C PHE A 62 -17.28 6.72 -6.05
N GLU A 63 -18.44 7.38 -5.96
CA GLU A 63 -18.54 8.82 -6.22
C GLU A 63 -17.66 9.61 -5.24
N ASP A 64 -17.76 9.32 -3.95
CA ASP A 64 -17.00 10.00 -2.89
C ASP A 64 -15.85 9.17 -2.31
N PHE A 65 -15.74 7.90 -2.73
CA PHE A 65 -14.81 6.94 -2.14
C PHE A 65 -13.84 6.37 -3.17
N TYR A 66 -12.63 6.07 -2.70
CA TYR A 66 -11.69 5.21 -3.40
C TYR A 66 -11.61 3.85 -2.71
N LEU A 67 -11.49 2.81 -3.54
CA LEU A 67 -11.28 1.44 -3.07
C LEU A 67 -9.78 1.16 -2.95
N PHE A 68 -9.33 0.81 -1.75
CA PHE A 68 -7.94 0.50 -1.46
C PHE A 68 -7.77 -0.94 -1.01
N LYS A 69 -6.64 -1.53 -1.38
CA LYS A 69 -6.16 -2.78 -0.78
C LYS A 69 -5.57 -2.46 0.60
N LYS A 70 -6.06 -3.11 1.64
CA LYS A 70 -5.52 -2.98 3.01
C LYS A 70 -5.19 -4.35 3.58
N TRP A 71 -3.99 -4.49 4.13
CA TRP A 71 -3.61 -5.68 4.87
C TRP A 71 -3.97 -5.53 6.36
N LYS A 72 -4.60 -6.55 6.95
CA LYS A 72 -4.90 -6.61 8.38
C LYS A 72 -4.95 -8.07 8.84
N ASN A 73 -4.31 -8.41 9.96
CA ASN A 73 -4.35 -9.76 10.55
C ASN A 73 -4.02 -10.89 9.54
N ASN A 74 -2.96 -10.71 8.75
CA ASN A 74 -2.53 -11.67 7.73
C ASN A 74 -3.57 -11.96 6.63
N LYS A 75 -4.52 -11.03 6.41
CA LYS A 75 -5.53 -11.09 5.36
C LYS A 75 -5.54 -9.78 4.57
N THR A 76 -5.84 -9.89 3.27
CA THR A 76 -6.11 -8.73 2.41
C THR A 76 -7.59 -8.39 2.48
N TYR A 77 -7.89 -7.10 2.64
CA TYR A 77 -9.23 -6.55 2.54
C TYR A 77 -9.26 -5.47 1.46
N LEU A 78 -10.45 -5.24 0.93
CA LEU A 78 -10.78 -4.01 0.23
C LEU A 78 -11.40 -3.05 1.25
N VAL A 79 -10.96 -1.80 1.26
CA VAL A 79 -11.48 -0.76 2.15
C VAL A 79 -11.79 0.49 1.36
N LEU A 80 -12.89 1.16 1.73
CA LEU A 80 -13.22 2.48 1.21
C LEU A 80 -12.49 3.54 2.02
N LYS A 81 -11.92 4.53 1.34
CA LYS A 81 -11.46 5.79 1.96
C LYS A 81 -12.09 6.96 1.22
N LEU A 82 -12.46 8.01 1.94
CA LEU A 82 -13.01 9.23 1.37
C LEU A 82 -11.98 9.91 0.48
N LYS A 83 -12.38 10.40 -0.70
CA LYS A 83 -11.49 11.10 -1.63
C LYS A 83 -10.82 12.32 -1.00
N SER A 84 -11.51 13.00 -0.09
CA SER A 84 -11.00 14.17 0.64
C SER A 84 -9.88 13.86 1.65
N GLU A 85 -9.84 12.64 2.17
CA GLU A 85 -8.81 12.19 3.13
C GLU A 85 -7.53 11.70 2.43
N VAL A 86 -7.61 11.52 1.12
CA VAL A 86 -6.61 10.87 0.29
C VAL A 86 -5.72 11.95 -0.34
N LYS A 87 -4.68 12.37 0.39
CA LYS A 87 -3.86 13.55 0.01
C LYS A 87 -2.92 13.36 -1.19
N ASN A 88 -2.66 12.15 -1.69
CA ASN A 88 -1.79 11.90 -2.85
C ASN A 88 -1.92 10.46 -3.35
N PHE A 89 -2.58 10.19 -4.49
CA PHE A 89 -2.62 8.84 -5.07
C PHE A 89 -2.66 8.84 -6.60
N LEU A 90 -1.58 8.37 -7.21
CA LEU A 90 -1.61 7.79 -8.56
C LEU A 90 -1.15 6.32 -8.58
N THR A 91 -0.82 5.71 -7.43
CA THR A 91 -0.34 4.32 -7.38
C THR A 91 -1.13 3.50 -6.36
N ASN A 92 -1.86 2.49 -6.84
CA ASN A 92 -2.51 1.45 -6.04
C ASN A 92 -1.52 0.44 -5.42
N GLU A 93 -0.22 0.68 -5.58
CA GLU A 93 0.85 -0.14 -5.05
C GLU A 93 1.29 0.37 -3.67
N PRO A 94 1.59 -0.55 -2.73
CA PRO A 94 2.15 -0.15 -1.46
C PRO A 94 3.48 0.57 -1.69
N LYS A 95 3.73 1.65 -0.94
CA LYS A 95 5.02 2.36 -0.96
C LYS A 95 6.11 1.41 -0.49
N GLU A 96 6.98 1.03 -1.40
CA GLU A 96 8.09 0.14 -1.08
C GLU A 96 9.18 0.90 -0.31
N ILE A 97 9.65 0.27 0.76
CA ILE A 97 10.73 0.77 1.59
C ILE A 97 11.75 -0.36 1.72
N GLU A 98 12.97 -0.13 1.27
CA GLU A 98 14.06 -1.05 1.57
C GLU A 98 14.74 -0.66 2.88
N ILE A 99 14.93 -1.62 3.78
CA ILE A 99 15.77 -1.45 4.97
C ILE A 99 16.76 -2.61 5.08
N ASN A 100 17.92 -2.33 5.66
CA ASN A 100 18.90 -3.35 5.99
C ASN A 100 18.67 -3.95 7.40
N GLN A 101 19.40 -5.01 7.72
CA GLN A 101 19.32 -5.67 9.03
C GLN A 101 19.68 -4.77 10.22
N GLU A 102 20.56 -3.78 10.04
CA GLU A 102 20.89 -2.84 11.11
C GLU A 102 19.68 -1.95 11.42
N GLN A 103 19.04 -1.40 10.38
CA GLN A 103 17.85 -0.57 10.50
C GLN A 103 16.67 -1.34 11.10
N VAL A 104 16.53 -2.64 10.80
CA VAL A 104 15.57 -3.55 11.47
C VAL A 104 15.80 -3.60 12.97
N ARG A 105 17.06 -3.71 13.43
CA ARG A 105 17.41 -3.70 14.85
C ARG A 105 17.04 -2.35 15.49
N VAL A 106 17.35 -1.24 14.81
CA VAL A 106 17.01 0.10 15.30
C VAL A 106 15.49 0.28 15.45
N LEU A 107 14.68 -0.20 14.49
CA LEU A 107 13.22 -0.15 14.58
C LEU A 107 12.67 -0.95 15.78
N ASN A 108 13.26 -2.12 16.06
CA ASN A 108 12.93 -2.91 17.25
C ASN A 108 13.31 -2.16 18.55
N ASP A 109 14.50 -1.55 18.59
CA ASP A 109 14.99 -0.80 19.74
C ASP A 109 14.16 0.47 20.00
N ILE A 110 13.72 1.16 18.93
CA ILE A 110 12.78 2.29 19.02
C ILE A 110 11.52 1.89 19.78
N VAL A 111 10.90 0.77 19.39
CA VAL A 111 9.66 0.29 20.02
C VAL A 111 9.91 -0.08 21.48
N TYR A 112 11.01 -0.78 21.77
CA TYR A 112 11.38 -1.10 23.14
C TYR A 112 11.56 0.18 23.98
N TYR A 113 12.30 1.16 23.46
CA TYR A 113 12.61 2.42 24.14
C TYR A 113 11.35 3.22 24.49
N VAL A 114 10.46 3.42 23.52
CA VAL A 114 9.23 4.22 23.74
C VAL A 114 8.17 3.50 24.55
N GLN A 115 8.22 2.17 24.66
CA GLN A 115 7.30 1.39 25.48
C GLN A 115 7.80 1.16 26.91
N HIS A 116 9.12 1.02 27.12
CA HIS A 116 9.67 0.55 28.40
C HIS A 116 10.67 1.53 29.04
N VAL A 117 11.33 2.40 28.28
CA VAL A 117 12.40 3.27 28.80
C VAL A 117 11.92 4.71 28.98
N LYS A 118 11.30 5.30 27.96
CA LYS A 118 10.76 6.66 28.00
C LYS A 118 9.36 6.70 27.38
N ILE A 119 8.40 6.19 28.14
CA ILE A 119 6.99 6.12 27.76
C ILE A 119 6.52 7.47 27.21
N GLY A 120 6.14 7.49 25.93
CA GLY A 120 5.57 8.65 25.24
C GLY A 120 6.52 9.82 24.97
N LYS A 121 7.82 9.74 25.29
CA LYS A 121 8.77 10.84 25.04
C LYS A 121 9.52 10.64 23.72
N GLY A 122 9.79 11.74 23.03
CA GLY A 122 10.59 11.75 21.80
C GLY A 122 12.09 11.62 22.07
N PHE A 123 12.84 11.39 21.00
CA PHE A 123 14.29 11.33 20.98
C PHE A 123 14.89 12.73 20.88
N ASP A 124 15.79 13.04 21.80
CA ASP A 124 16.67 14.19 21.67
C ASP A 124 17.96 13.76 20.96
N ILE A 125 18.04 14.06 19.67
CA ILE A 125 19.21 13.74 18.84
C ILE A 125 20.25 14.88 18.80
N LYS A 126 20.01 15.98 19.52
CA LYS A 126 20.90 17.15 19.55
C LYS A 126 21.78 17.17 20.81
N GLN A 127 21.24 16.76 21.96
CA GLN A 127 21.94 16.92 23.25
C GLN A 127 22.88 15.78 23.65
N LYS A 128 22.70 14.56 23.13
CA LYS A 128 23.50 13.39 23.56
C LYS A 128 23.94 12.57 22.36
N ASN A 129 25.25 12.32 22.25
CA ASN A 129 25.88 11.57 21.16
C ASN A 129 26.03 10.09 21.51
N THR A 130 24.99 9.47 22.10
CA THR A 130 25.00 8.03 22.39
C THR A 130 24.94 7.23 21.10
N GLU A 131 25.43 5.99 21.11
CA GLU A 131 25.34 5.10 19.95
C GLU A 131 23.89 4.99 19.43
N PHE A 132 22.92 4.85 20.34
CA PHE A 132 21.51 4.80 19.99
C PHE A 132 21.03 6.10 19.33
N SER A 133 21.40 7.28 19.84
CA SER A 133 21.04 8.56 19.22
C SER A 133 21.60 8.73 17.80
N ARG A 134 22.80 8.20 17.52
CA ARG A 134 23.41 8.21 16.18
C ARG A 134 22.61 7.31 15.24
N LYS A 135 22.30 6.08 15.67
CA LYS A 135 21.45 5.16 14.91
C LYS A 135 20.08 5.75 14.58
N ILE A 136 19.45 6.47 15.51
CA ILE A 136 18.18 7.19 15.24
C ILE A 136 18.38 8.31 14.21
N LYS A 137 19.47 9.07 14.30
CA LYS A 137 19.78 10.15 13.37
C LYS A 137 20.03 9.61 11.95
N ASP A 138 20.75 8.50 11.84
CA ASP A 138 21.04 7.85 10.56
C ASP A 138 19.76 7.25 9.97
N LEU A 139 18.97 6.51 10.76
CA LEU A 139 17.69 5.97 10.31
C LEU A 139 16.76 7.08 9.81
N ARG A 140 16.70 8.22 10.52
CA ARG A 140 15.89 9.38 10.09
C ARG A 140 16.39 9.98 8.78
N ARG A 141 17.72 10.04 8.57
CA ARG A 141 18.31 10.60 7.35
C ARG A 141 17.92 9.77 6.12
N TYR A 142 17.95 8.45 6.23
CA TYR A 142 17.61 7.54 5.13
C TYR A 142 16.10 7.32 4.99
N HIS A 143 15.36 7.31 6.10
CA HIS A 143 13.95 6.93 6.14
C HIS A 143 13.13 7.92 6.99
N PRO A 144 12.94 9.17 6.53
CA PRO A 144 12.32 10.23 7.33
C PRO A 144 10.87 9.93 7.72
N TYR A 145 10.14 9.13 6.94
CA TYR A 145 8.74 8.72 7.20
C TYR A 145 8.57 7.81 8.43
N PHE A 146 9.64 7.25 8.99
CA PHE A 146 9.59 6.57 10.29
C PHE A 146 9.51 7.55 11.47
N PHE A 147 9.53 8.85 11.21
CA PHE A 147 9.59 9.86 12.26
C PHE A 147 8.61 11.01 12.03
N GLU A 148 8.19 11.62 13.14
CA GLU A 148 7.32 12.78 13.21
C GLU A 148 7.99 13.88 14.02
N TYR A 149 7.75 15.13 13.61
CA TYR A 149 8.20 16.31 14.35
C TYR A 149 7.00 17.02 14.98
N ARG A 150 7.10 17.37 16.27
CA ARG A 150 6.01 17.97 17.06
C ARG A 150 6.32 19.38 17.58
N GLY A 151 7.30 20.07 16.98
CA GLY A 151 7.60 21.48 17.31
C GLY A 151 8.42 21.71 18.59
N ASN A 152 8.64 20.71 19.42
CA ASN A 152 9.34 20.84 20.71
C ASN A 152 10.83 20.46 20.67
N GLY A 153 11.42 20.39 19.47
CA GLY A 153 12.83 20.02 19.29
C GLY A 153 13.12 18.52 19.42
N LEU A 154 12.14 17.69 19.78
CA LEU A 154 12.27 16.23 19.84
C LEU A 154 11.73 15.57 18.57
N ILE A 155 12.16 14.33 18.36
CA ILE A 155 11.73 13.49 17.23
C ILE A 155 10.93 12.32 17.79
N TYR A 156 9.79 12.05 17.19
CA TYR A 156 8.91 10.97 17.61
C TYR A 156 8.90 9.87 16.55
N PRO A 157 8.80 8.59 16.91
CA PRO A 157 8.54 7.56 15.91
C PRO A 157 7.13 7.76 15.35
N SER A 158 6.99 7.59 14.04
CA SER A 158 5.67 7.61 13.38
C SER A 158 4.89 6.34 13.69
N LYS A 159 3.59 6.35 13.38
CA LYS A 159 2.76 5.13 13.48
C LYS A 159 3.36 3.95 12.70
N LEU A 160 3.88 4.21 11.50
CA LEU A 160 4.58 3.23 10.67
C LEU A 160 5.78 2.61 11.41
N ALA A 161 6.62 3.43 12.04
CA ALA A 161 7.79 2.93 12.79
C ALA A 161 7.39 2.06 13.99
N ILE A 162 6.34 2.47 14.70
CA ILE A 162 5.81 1.70 15.84
C ILE A 162 5.24 0.36 15.40
N GLU A 163 4.44 0.32 14.34
CA GLU A 163 3.85 -0.92 13.84
C GLU A 163 4.91 -1.85 13.24
N ALA A 164 5.84 -1.32 12.45
CA ALA A 164 6.98 -2.08 11.92
C ALA A 164 7.82 -2.69 13.05
N GLY A 165 8.21 -1.89 14.05
CA GLY A 165 9.01 -2.39 15.17
C GLY A 165 8.27 -3.43 16.03
N LYS A 166 6.94 -3.32 16.20
CA LYS A 166 6.13 -4.34 16.88
C LYS A 166 6.14 -5.67 16.12
N LEU A 167 5.98 -5.63 14.80
CA LEU A 167 6.05 -6.83 13.96
C LEU A 167 7.45 -7.45 14.03
N ILE A 168 8.51 -6.64 13.93
CA ILE A 168 9.89 -7.11 14.07
C ILE A 168 10.09 -7.81 15.42
N SER A 169 9.63 -7.20 16.51
CA SER A 169 9.72 -7.78 17.85
C SER A 169 8.99 -9.12 17.94
N PHE A 170 7.80 -9.22 17.35
CA PHE A 170 7.03 -10.48 17.28
C PHE A 170 7.79 -11.57 16.52
N TYR A 171 8.31 -11.26 15.34
CA TYR A 171 9.07 -12.21 14.54
C TYR A 171 10.34 -12.67 15.24
N ASN A 172 11.09 -11.74 15.86
CA ASN A 172 12.30 -12.05 16.65
C ASN A 172 11.99 -13.05 17.78
N LYS A 173 10.88 -12.84 18.50
CA LYS A 173 10.42 -13.79 19.55
C LYS A 173 10.08 -15.17 18.98
N SER A 174 9.55 -15.22 17.76
CA SER A 174 9.20 -16.46 17.06
C SER A 174 10.37 -17.16 16.36
N LYS A 175 11.60 -16.61 16.43
CA LYS A 175 12.81 -17.09 15.72
C LYS A 175 12.63 -17.29 14.20
N LYS A 176 11.65 -16.60 13.60
CA LYS A 176 11.42 -16.65 12.15
C LYS A 176 12.25 -15.59 11.45
N LEU A 177 12.82 -15.94 10.30
CA LEU A 177 13.51 -14.98 9.43
C LEU A 177 12.51 -13.97 8.87
N ILE A 178 12.82 -12.69 8.99
CA ILE A 178 12.04 -11.61 8.40
C ILE A 178 12.72 -11.18 7.11
N THR A 179 12.04 -11.37 5.98
CA THR A 179 12.48 -10.88 4.66
C THR A 179 11.64 -9.72 4.18
N LYS A 180 10.41 -9.57 4.70
CA LYS A 180 9.50 -8.49 4.39
C LYS A 180 8.54 -8.20 5.54
N LEU A 181 8.11 -6.96 5.66
CA LEU A 181 7.05 -6.51 6.57
C LEU A 181 6.02 -5.71 5.77
N GLU A 182 4.75 -5.96 6.01
CA GLU A 182 3.64 -5.22 5.38
C GLU A 182 2.93 -4.42 6.46
N VAL A 183 2.99 -3.08 6.36
CA VAL A 183 2.46 -2.14 7.35
C VAL A 183 1.63 -1.07 6.66
N GLU A 184 0.31 -1.11 6.88
CA GLU A 184 -0.66 -0.22 6.22
C GLU A 184 -0.52 -0.23 4.68
N GLU A 185 -0.08 0.88 4.10
CA GLU A 185 0.18 1.07 2.68
C GLU A 185 1.67 0.93 2.32
N TYR A 186 2.50 0.42 3.22
CA TYR A 186 3.94 0.26 3.02
C TYR A 186 4.33 -1.22 2.96
N LEU A 187 5.19 -1.54 2.00
CA LEU A 187 5.89 -2.82 1.92
C LEU A 187 7.36 -2.58 2.26
N ILE A 188 7.77 -3.03 3.43
CA ILE A 188 9.15 -2.91 3.90
C ILE A 188 9.92 -4.17 3.52
N GLN A 189 10.80 -4.09 2.52
CA GLN A 189 11.68 -5.19 2.12
C GLN A 189 12.97 -5.15 2.95
N ILE A 190 13.38 -6.30 3.48
CA ILE A 190 14.60 -6.40 4.28
C ILE A 190 15.70 -6.98 3.42
N THR A 191 16.66 -6.14 3.07
CA THR A 191 17.84 -6.56 2.32
C THR A 191 18.85 -7.22 3.26
N LYS A 192 19.47 -8.31 2.79
CA LYS A 192 20.66 -8.84 3.46
C LYS A 192 21.76 -7.81 3.20
N GLY A 193 22.23 -7.16 4.26
CA GLY A 193 23.42 -6.31 4.15
C GLY A 193 24.58 -7.15 3.59
N CYS A 194 25.27 -6.62 2.59
CA CYS A 194 26.55 -7.15 2.13
C CYS A 194 27.58 -7.11 3.27
#